data_AF-A0A8J5JJ10-F1
#
_entry.id   AF-A0A8J5JJ10-F1
#
_cell.length_a   1.000
_cell.length_b   1.000
_cell.length_c   1.000
_cell.angle_alpha   90.00
_cell.angle_beta   90.00
_cell.angle_gamma   90.00
#
_symmetry.space_group_name_H-M   'P 1'
#
loop_
_entity.id
_entity.type
_entity.pdbx_description
1 polymer ?
#
loop_
_entity_poly.entity_id
_entity_poly.type
_entity_poly.pdbx_seq_one_letter_code
_entity_poly.pdbx_strand_id
1 'polypeptide(L)'
;MLSQIIIACLAAVAIASPQFGSGSFRNRPAPLPRQDYRQIAILSDNRVDQGDGNFRYEFESEDGTSVSAVGRPGAAGQSNIEGSYRFRLDDGSIAEVRYIADENGFRAESPLIPTPHPLPAHAIEQIRFAQANPSRELPNERRRF
;
A
#
# COMPACT_ATOMS: atom_id res chain seq x y z
N MET A 1 5.09 -42.94 -53.68
CA MET A 1 4.29 -42.52 -52.50
C MET A 1 4.95 -41.37 -51.72
N LEU A 2 5.55 -40.39 -52.40
CA LEU A 2 6.12 -39.18 -51.78
C LEU A 2 5.46 -37.88 -52.31
N SER A 3 4.56 -38.00 -53.31
CA SER A 3 3.94 -36.87 -54.01
C SER A 3 2.57 -36.47 -53.46
N GLN A 4 1.97 -37.23 -52.52
CA GLN A 4 0.64 -36.93 -51.95
C GLN A 4 0.70 -36.04 -50.70
N ILE A 5 1.86 -35.90 -50.06
CA ILE A 5 1.99 -35.14 -48.80
C ILE A 5 2.10 -33.63 -49.08
N ILE A 6 2.61 -33.23 -50.25
CA ILE A 6 2.81 -31.81 -50.59
C ILE A 6 1.49 -31.09 -50.90
N ILE A 7 0.48 -31.81 -51.43
CA ILE A 7 -0.82 -31.22 -51.78
C ILE A 7 -1.67 -30.90 -50.52
N ALA A 8 -1.44 -31.60 -49.41
CA ALA A 8 -2.16 -31.36 -48.16
C ALA A 8 -1.78 -30.02 -47.47
N CYS A 9 -0.57 -29.50 -47.71
CA CYS A 9 -0.14 -28.23 -47.11
C CYS A 9 -0.57 -26.98 -47.89
N LEU A 10 -1.06 -27.12 -49.13
CA LEU A 10 -1.44 -25.98 -49.98
C LEU A 10 -2.96 -25.73 -50.06
N ALA A 11 -3.77 -26.62 -49.47
CA ALA A 11 -5.22 -26.46 -49.36
C ALA A 11 -5.68 -25.79 -48.05
N ALA A 12 -4.77 -25.51 -47.10
CA ALA A 12 -5.11 -24.96 -45.78
C ALA A 12 -5.02 -23.42 -45.67
N VAL A 13 -4.63 -22.70 -46.73
CA VAL A 13 -4.34 -21.25 -46.66
C VAL A 13 -5.48 -20.36 -47.21
N ALA A 14 -6.54 -20.91 -47.80
CA ALA A 14 -7.48 -20.11 -48.61
C ALA A 14 -8.94 -19.98 -48.11
N ILE A 15 -9.23 -20.14 -46.81
CA ILE A 15 -10.61 -19.87 -46.30
C ILE A 15 -10.67 -19.07 -45.00
N ALA A 16 -9.58 -18.45 -44.56
CA ALA A 16 -9.64 -17.45 -43.49
C ALA A 16 -9.94 -16.06 -44.07
N SER A 17 -11.03 -15.90 -44.82
CA SER A 17 -11.58 -14.57 -45.07
C SER A 17 -12.17 -14.06 -43.75
N PRO A 18 -11.72 -12.92 -43.19
CA PRO A 18 -12.33 -12.40 -41.98
C PRO A 18 -13.79 -12.09 -42.31
N GLN A 19 -14.71 -12.81 -41.67
CA GLN A 19 -16.14 -12.55 -41.76
C GLN A 19 -16.43 -11.32 -40.90
N PHE A 20 -15.96 -10.14 -41.30
CA PHE A 20 -16.57 -8.87 -40.91
C PHE A 20 -17.88 -8.73 -41.70
N GLY A 21 -18.78 -9.70 -41.48
CA GLY A 21 -20.16 -9.62 -41.88
C GLY A 21 -20.82 -8.55 -41.04
N SER A 22 -21.46 -7.62 -41.74
CA SER A 22 -22.24 -6.48 -41.24
C SER A 22 -23.42 -6.93 -40.36
N GLY A 23 -23.11 -7.41 -39.17
CA GLY A 23 -24.07 -7.57 -38.09
C GLY A 23 -24.52 -6.18 -37.65
N SER A 24 -25.79 -5.85 -37.87
CA SER A 24 -26.41 -4.64 -37.35
C SER A 24 -26.34 -4.65 -35.81
N PHE A 25 -25.32 -4.03 -35.23
CA PHE A 25 -25.19 -3.76 -33.80
C PHE A 25 -26.24 -2.72 -33.38
N ARG A 26 -27.51 -3.11 -33.34
CA ARG A 26 -28.60 -2.24 -32.87
C ARG A 26 -28.71 -2.14 -31.34
N ASN A 27 -27.85 -2.84 -30.59
CA ASN A 27 -27.72 -2.73 -29.13
C ASN A 27 -26.28 -2.39 -28.73
N ARG A 28 -25.79 -1.22 -29.13
CA ARG A 28 -24.62 -0.64 -28.46
C ARG A 28 -25.15 0.05 -27.18
N PRO A 29 -24.74 -0.34 -25.97
CA PRO A 29 -25.08 0.42 -24.77
C PRO A 29 -24.67 1.88 -25.00
N ALA A 30 -25.50 2.81 -24.53
CA ALA A 30 -25.21 4.23 -24.62
C ALA A 30 -23.76 4.47 -24.17
N PRO A 31 -22.97 5.29 -24.89
CA PRO A 31 -21.64 5.67 -24.41
C PRO A 31 -21.78 6.15 -22.98
N LEU A 32 -21.04 5.53 -22.06
CA LEU A 32 -20.92 6.07 -20.70
C LEU A 32 -20.54 7.55 -20.83
N PRO A 33 -21.08 8.44 -19.99
CA PRO A 33 -20.67 9.84 -20.00
C PRO A 33 -19.15 9.88 -19.97
N ARG A 34 -18.55 10.67 -20.87
CA ARG A 34 -17.11 10.92 -20.84
C ARG A 34 -16.84 11.59 -19.50
N GLN A 35 -16.33 10.80 -18.56
CA GLN A 35 -15.76 11.32 -17.35
C GLN A 35 -14.50 12.05 -17.80
N ASP A 36 -14.53 13.39 -17.78
CA ASP A 36 -13.34 14.21 -17.95
C ASP A 36 -12.46 14.03 -16.71
N TYR A 37 -11.79 12.88 -16.64
CA TYR A 37 -10.72 12.68 -15.68
C TYR A 37 -9.59 13.61 -16.09
N ARG A 38 -9.28 14.59 -15.25
CA ARG A 38 -8.05 15.36 -15.40
C ARG A 38 -6.89 14.37 -15.32
N GLN A 39 -6.13 14.27 -16.40
CA GLN A 39 -4.87 13.53 -16.39
C GLN A 39 -3.87 14.28 -15.51
N ILE A 40 -3.29 13.59 -14.54
CA ILE A 40 -2.25 14.12 -13.66
C ILE A 40 -0.91 13.56 -14.13
N ALA A 41 0.05 14.44 -14.42
CA ALA A 41 1.37 14.00 -14.87
C ALA A 41 2.21 13.42 -13.73
N ILE A 42 3.01 12.40 -14.02
CA ILE A 42 4.07 11.94 -13.13
C ILE A 42 5.28 12.86 -13.35
N LEU A 43 5.74 13.51 -12.28
CA LEU A 43 6.90 14.40 -12.31
C LEU A 43 8.20 13.60 -12.11
N SER A 44 8.18 12.59 -11.24
CA SER A 44 9.31 11.71 -10.97
C SER A 44 8.83 10.32 -10.53
N ASP A 45 9.50 9.27 -11.00
CA ASP A 45 9.35 7.89 -10.52
C ASP A 45 10.74 7.24 -10.54
N ASN A 46 11.29 7.01 -9.35
CA ASN A 46 12.63 6.44 -9.16
C ASN A 46 12.52 5.19 -8.28
N ARG A 47 12.99 4.06 -8.81
CA ARG A 47 12.94 2.75 -8.14
C ARG A 47 14.29 2.08 -8.25
N VAL A 48 14.85 1.72 -7.10
CA VAL A 48 16.12 1.01 -7.01
C VAL A 48 15.88 -0.27 -6.23
N ASP A 49 16.18 -1.40 -6.84
CA ASP A 49 16.17 -2.73 -6.22
C ASP A 49 17.36 -3.50 -6.78
N GLN A 50 18.20 -4.02 -5.89
CA GLN A 50 19.41 -4.75 -6.24
C GLN A 50 19.25 -6.27 -6.11
N GLY A 51 18.06 -6.76 -5.72
CA GLY A 51 17.77 -8.17 -5.52
C GLY A 51 18.34 -8.76 -4.22
N ASP A 52 18.94 -7.93 -3.37
CA ASP A 52 19.43 -8.28 -2.04
C ASP A 52 18.39 -8.01 -0.93
N GLY A 53 17.18 -7.59 -1.33
CA GLY A 53 16.08 -7.21 -0.44
C GLY A 53 16.18 -5.78 0.10
N ASN A 54 17.22 -5.02 -0.28
CA ASN A 54 17.24 -3.57 -0.12
C ASN A 54 16.54 -2.91 -1.31
N PHE A 55 15.65 -1.97 -1.02
CA PHE A 55 15.03 -1.16 -2.07
C PHE A 55 14.88 0.29 -1.68
N ARG A 56 14.77 1.15 -2.69
CA ARG A 56 14.34 2.54 -2.55
C ARG A 56 13.26 2.83 -3.58
N TYR A 57 12.23 3.53 -3.15
CA TYR A 57 11.12 3.98 -3.96
C TYR A 57 10.86 5.47 -3.70
N GLU A 58 10.85 6.27 -4.76
CA GLU A 58 10.54 7.70 -4.71
C GLU A 58 9.59 8.01 -5.86
N PHE A 59 8.50 8.71 -5.57
CA PHE A 59 7.47 9.06 -6.54
C PHE A 59 6.96 10.47 -6.28
N GLU A 60 6.69 11.21 -7.36
CA GLU A 60 6.08 12.53 -7.31
C GLU A 60 5.15 12.77 -8.51
N SER A 61 3.99 13.35 -8.23
CA SER A 61 2.92 13.62 -9.18
C SER A 61 2.58 15.12 -9.21
N GLU A 62 2.06 15.60 -10.34
CA GLU A 62 1.76 17.02 -10.61
C GLU A 62 0.76 17.62 -9.60
N ASP A 63 -0.15 16.80 -9.09
CA ASP A 63 -1.11 17.19 -8.06
C ASP A 63 -0.47 17.47 -6.69
N GLY A 64 0.82 17.17 -6.51
CA GLY A 64 1.57 17.34 -5.27
C GLY A 64 1.58 16.09 -4.39
N THR A 65 1.05 14.96 -4.89
CA THR A 65 1.22 13.65 -4.25
C THR A 65 2.68 13.22 -4.35
N SER A 66 3.29 12.84 -3.22
CA SER A 66 4.64 12.29 -3.20
C SER A 66 4.76 11.15 -2.21
N VAL A 67 5.58 10.16 -2.55
CA VAL A 67 5.84 8.96 -1.75
C VAL A 67 7.34 8.71 -1.74
N SER A 68 7.90 8.37 -0.58
CA SER A 68 9.27 7.92 -0.43
C SER A 68 9.30 6.73 0.52
N ALA A 69 9.97 5.66 0.14
CA ALA A 69 10.15 4.49 0.99
C ALA A 69 11.53 3.86 0.78
N VAL A 70 12.11 3.37 1.86
CA VAL A 70 13.31 2.54 1.86
C VAL A 70 12.98 1.24 2.56
N GLY A 71 13.29 0.13 1.92
CA GLY A 71 13.17 -1.20 2.50
C GLY A 71 14.52 -1.85 2.74
N ARG A 72 14.59 -2.65 3.79
CA ARG A 72 15.74 -3.50 4.12
C ARG A 72 15.25 -4.90 4.50
N PRO A 73 16.06 -5.95 4.32
CA PRO A 73 15.76 -7.28 4.85
C PRO A 73 15.64 -7.24 6.38
N GLY A 74 14.57 -7.81 6.91
CA GLY A 74 14.35 -8.00 8.34
C GLY A 74 14.78 -9.38 8.83
N ALA A 75 14.77 -9.59 10.15
CA ALA A 75 15.43 -10.75 10.76
C ALA A 75 14.77 -12.11 10.43
N ALA A 76 13.48 -12.13 10.12
CA ALA A 76 12.74 -13.33 9.74
C ALA A 76 12.48 -13.42 8.22
N GLY A 77 13.24 -12.67 7.41
CA GLY A 77 13.12 -12.66 5.95
C GLY A 77 11.97 -11.80 5.42
N GLN A 78 11.23 -11.09 6.28
CA GLN A 78 10.31 -10.04 5.86
C GLN A 78 11.08 -8.78 5.44
N SER A 79 10.40 -7.81 4.82
CA SER A 79 10.99 -6.49 4.55
C SER A 79 10.60 -5.51 5.64
N ASN A 80 11.61 -4.85 6.24
CA ASN A 80 11.41 -3.73 7.14
C ASN A 80 11.44 -2.45 6.31
N ILE A 81 10.37 -1.64 6.40
CA ILE A 81 10.14 -0.49 5.53
C ILE A 81 9.99 0.76 6.37
N GLU A 82 10.76 1.79 6.02
CA GLU A 82 10.57 3.14 6.52
C GLU A 82 10.17 4.03 5.36
N GLY A 83 9.13 4.84 5.55
CA GLY A 83 8.64 5.67 4.46
C GLY A 83 7.79 6.85 4.90
N SER A 84 7.40 7.62 3.91
CA SER A 84 6.48 8.73 4.05
C SER A 84 5.67 8.92 2.78
N TYR A 85 4.47 9.44 2.93
CA TYR A 85 3.68 9.93 1.81
C TYR A 85 3.03 11.25 2.19
N ARG A 86 2.89 12.12 1.18
CA ARG A 86 2.19 13.39 1.31
C ARG A 86 1.23 13.62 0.15
N PHE A 87 0.15 14.33 0.41
CA PHE A 87 -0.82 14.75 -0.60
C PHE A 87 -1.53 16.02 -0.15
N ARG A 88 -2.17 16.72 -1.10
CA ARG A 88 -2.96 17.92 -0.80
C ARG A 88 -4.36 17.56 -0.35
N LEU A 89 -4.83 18.21 0.70
CA LEU A 89 -6.21 18.16 1.18
C LEU A 89 -7.07 19.19 0.44
N ASP A 90 -8.39 19.05 0.56
CA ASP A 90 -9.37 19.94 -0.09
C ASP A 90 -9.25 21.40 0.38
N ASP A 91 -8.72 21.63 1.58
CA ASP A 91 -8.46 22.96 2.15
C ASP A 91 -7.12 23.57 1.69
N GLY A 92 -6.36 22.85 0.85
CA GLY A 92 -5.04 23.26 0.34
C GLY A 92 -3.87 22.95 1.27
N SER A 93 -4.12 22.44 2.48
CA SER A 93 -3.06 21.98 3.39
C SER A 93 -2.42 20.67 2.90
N ILE A 94 -1.23 20.36 3.43
CA ILE A 94 -0.51 19.12 3.10
C ILE A 94 -0.75 18.10 4.20
N ALA A 95 -1.37 16.98 3.83
CA ALA A 95 -1.37 15.76 4.60
C ALA A 95 0.02 15.11 4.47
N GLU A 96 0.71 14.84 5.57
CA GLU A 96 1.94 14.05 5.59
C GLU A 96 1.80 12.92 6.59
N VAL A 97 2.18 11.71 6.19
CA VAL A 97 2.24 10.54 7.06
C VAL A 97 3.62 9.92 6.94
N ARG A 98 4.27 9.69 8.07
CA ARG A 98 5.52 8.91 8.17
C ARG A 98 5.21 7.58 8.80
N TYR A 99 5.92 6.54 8.42
CA TYR A 99 5.66 5.21 8.95
C TYR A 99 6.91 4.33 9.02
N ILE A 100 6.84 3.38 9.94
CA ILE A 100 7.77 2.26 10.09
C ILE A 100 6.92 0.99 10.07
N ALA A 101 7.29 0.05 9.20
CA ALA A 101 6.69 -1.28 9.11
C ALA A 101 7.80 -2.31 9.34
N ASP A 102 7.74 -3.03 10.46
CA ASP A 102 8.77 -3.98 10.88
C ASP A 102 8.14 -5.17 11.64
N GLU A 103 8.97 -5.93 12.36
CA GLU A 103 8.53 -7.05 13.21
C GLU A 103 7.47 -6.67 14.25
N ASN A 104 7.43 -5.40 14.66
CA ASN A 104 6.47 -4.87 15.64
C ASN A 104 5.23 -4.28 14.96
N GLY A 105 5.00 -4.57 13.68
CA GLY A 105 3.85 -4.13 12.90
C GLY A 105 4.02 -2.76 12.26
N PHE A 106 2.90 -2.20 11.79
CA PHE A 106 2.85 -0.88 11.15
C PHE A 106 2.59 0.21 12.18
N ARG A 107 3.48 1.20 12.24
CA ARG A 107 3.36 2.38 13.12
C ARG A 107 3.50 3.62 12.27
N ALA A 108 2.47 4.46 12.28
CA ALA A 108 2.44 5.71 11.54
C ALA A 108 2.35 6.92 12.46
N GLU A 109 2.98 8.01 12.03
CA GLU A 109 3.00 9.30 12.69
C GLU A 109 2.48 10.35 11.72
N SER A 110 1.46 11.08 12.13
CA SER A 110 0.88 12.19 11.37
C SER A 110 0.00 13.06 12.27
N PRO A 111 -0.05 14.38 12.07
CA PRO A 111 -1.05 15.25 12.70
C PRO A 111 -2.51 14.84 12.39
N LEU A 112 -2.71 14.06 11.32
CA LEU A 112 -4.03 13.58 10.91
C LEU A 112 -4.50 12.34 11.69
N ILE A 113 -3.58 11.65 12.37
CA ILE A 113 -3.93 10.46 13.13
C ILE A 113 -4.55 10.91 14.46
N PRO A 114 -5.78 10.47 14.78
CA PRO A 114 -6.42 10.84 16.03
C PRO A 114 -5.56 10.45 17.24
N THR A 115 -5.28 11.42 18.11
CA THR A 115 -4.61 11.15 19.38
C THR A 115 -5.61 10.61 20.40
N PRO A 116 -5.23 9.65 21.26
CA PRO A 116 -6.05 9.27 22.41
C PRO A 116 -6.42 10.48 23.25
N HIS A 117 -7.62 10.47 23.83
CA HIS A 117 -8.04 11.51 24.76
C HIS A 117 -7.12 11.53 25.99
N PRO A 118 -6.89 12.70 26.62
CA PRO A 118 -6.12 12.78 27.85
C PRO A 118 -6.69 11.86 28.93
N LEU A 119 -5.82 11.27 29.75
CA LEU A 119 -6.27 10.49 30.92
C LEU A 119 -7.15 11.36 31.83
N PRO A 120 -8.26 10.82 32.36
CA PRO A 120 -9.12 11.57 33.25
C PRO A 120 -8.41 11.88 34.58
N ALA A 121 -8.73 13.02 35.20
CA ALA A 121 -8.05 13.51 36.40
C ALA A 121 -8.01 12.47 37.54
N HIS A 122 -9.11 11.76 37.77
CA HIS A 122 -9.18 10.72 38.80
C HIS A 122 -8.20 9.56 38.55
N ALA A 123 -7.93 9.20 37.29
CA ALA A 123 -6.96 8.15 36.96
C ALA A 123 -5.54 8.61 37.29
N ILE A 124 -5.22 9.88 37.01
CA ILE A 124 -3.94 10.49 37.40
C ILE A 124 -3.79 10.51 38.93
N GLU A 125 -4.85 10.87 39.65
CA GLU A 125 -4.86 10.85 41.12
C GLU A 125 -4.67 9.44 41.69
N GLN A 126 -5.35 8.44 41.13
CA GLN A 126 -5.18 7.03 41.52
C GLN A 126 -3.76 6.53 41.28
N ILE A 127 -3.16 6.87 40.13
CA ILE A 127 -1.76 6.53 39.83
C ILE A 127 -0.82 7.19 40.84
N ARG A 128 -1.01 8.49 41.12
CA ARG A 128 -0.21 9.21 42.14
C ARG A 128 -0.36 8.59 43.53
N PHE A 129 -1.58 8.25 43.92
CA PHE A 129 -1.85 7.62 45.20
C PHE A 129 -1.17 6.24 45.31
N ALA A 130 -1.25 5.42 44.26
CA ALA A 130 -0.58 4.12 44.20
C ALA A 130 0.96 4.24 44.24
N GLN A 131 1.53 5.22 43.54
CA GLN A 131 2.98 5.50 43.55
C GLN A 131 3.47 6.01 44.91
N ALA A 132 2.66 6.80 45.63
CA ALA A 132 2.97 7.28 46.96
C ALA A 132 2.81 6.20 48.05
N ASN A 133 2.02 5.15 47.77
CA ASN A 133 1.74 4.05 48.68
C ASN A 133 2.09 2.69 48.04
N PRO A 134 3.37 2.43 47.69
CA PRO A 134 3.75 1.13 47.18
C PRO A 134 3.46 0.06 48.23
N SER A 135 2.78 -1.01 47.82
CA SER A 135 2.45 -2.14 48.69
C SER A 135 3.70 -2.60 49.43
N ARG A 136 3.64 -2.61 50.76
CA ARG A 136 4.66 -3.22 51.62
C ARG A 136 4.80 -4.68 51.19
N GLU A 137 6.00 -5.13 50.78
CA GLU A 137 6.26 -6.55 50.48
C GLU A 137 5.64 -7.40 51.59
N LEU A 138 4.63 -8.20 51.23
CA LEU A 138 4.06 -9.14 52.19
C LEU A 138 5.15 -10.18 52.48
N PRO A 139 5.55 -10.37 53.74
CA PRO A 139 6.53 -11.39 54.10
C PRO A 139 6.12 -12.71 53.47
N ASN A 140 7.07 -13.36 52.81
CA ASN A 140 6.86 -14.56 52.01
C ASN A 140 6.45 -15.74 52.93
N GLU A 141 5.18 -15.82 53.33
CA GLU A 141 4.64 -16.86 54.23
C GLU A 141 4.47 -18.23 53.56
N ARG A 142 4.97 -18.41 52.33
CA ARG A 142 4.99 -19.70 51.65
C ARG A 142 6.21 -20.52 52.08
N ARG A 143 6.16 -21.13 53.27
CA ARG A 143 6.84 -22.41 53.61
C ARG A 143 6.65 -22.83 55.08
N ARG A 144 5.42 -23.08 55.56
CA ARG A 144 5.20 -23.96 56.72
C ARG A 144 3.83 -24.64 56.62
N PHE A 145 3.75 -25.73 55.87
CA PHE A 145 2.83 -26.84 56.11
C PHE A 145 3.58 -28.13 55.78
#